data_AF-A0A8J7Q4L2-F1
#
_entry.id   AF-A0A8J7Q4L2-F1
#
_cell.length_a   1.000
_cell.length_b   1.000
_cell.length_c   1.000
_cell.angle_alpha   90.00
_cell.angle_beta   90.00
_cell.angle_gamma   90.00
#
_symmetry.space_group_name_H-M   'P 1'
#
loop_
_entity.id
_entity.type
_entity.pdbx_description
1 polymer ?
#
loop_
_entity_poly.entity_id
_entity_poly.type
_entity_poly.pdbx_seq_one_letter_code
_entity_poly.pdbx_strand_id
1 'polypeptide(L)'
;MTDDELLSPPEYPSDDRLKAELLGRTVRRLRFARRLRTAGWFAVCLLCFAAGAATTFLRPAPEQKSIYVPVPVGPVVRGPGSVAEPVPVPRTLSPAELELAAEKALAKAESARLFREAGDQYLRDYADYRAALRCYRNFLDEADPDALTASPDDTWLLTSLKRARAQESTQ
;
A
#
# COMPACT_ATOMS: atom_id res chain seq x y z
N MET A 1 -52.78 7.71 -41.40
CA MET A 1 -52.48 8.30 -40.08
C MET A 1 -51.91 7.16 -39.26
N THR A 2 -50.59 7.11 -39.17
CA THR A 2 -49.82 5.95 -38.68
C THR A 2 -49.50 6.14 -37.20
N ASP A 3 -49.60 5.08 -36.39
CA ASP A 3 -49.40 5.13 -34.93
C ASP A 3 -48.00 5.65 -34.52
N ASP A 4 -47.02 5.66 -35.42
CA ASP A 4 -45.69 6.24 -35.22
C ASP A 4 -45.70 7.77 -35.03
N GLU A 5 -46.71 8.47 -35.54
CA GLU A 5 -46.80 9.94 -35.43
C GLU A 5 -47.27 10.37 -34.03
N LEU A 6 -47.97 9.50 -33.29
CA LEU A 6 -48.46 9.77 -31.93
C LEU A 6 -47.41 9.57 -30.84
N LEU A 7 -46.30 8.89 -31.14
CA LEU A 7 -45.19 8.64 -30.20
C LEU A 7 -43.99 9.56 -30.43
N SER A 8 -44.04 10.42 -31.44
CA SER A 8 -42.99 11.40 -31.69
C SER A 8 -43.02 12.44 -30.57
N PRO A 9 -41.96 12.53 -29.74
CA PRO A 9 -41.93 13.51 -28.66
C PRO A 9 -42.07 14.90 -29.25
N PRO A 10 -42.96 15.75 -28.70
CA PRO A 10 -43.15 17.10 -29.23
C PRO A 10 -41.81 17.84 -29.25
N GLU A 11 -41.45 18.38 -30.40
CA GLU A 11 -40.25 19.19 -30.57
C GLU A 11 -40.39 20.46 -29.74
N TYR A 12 -39.81 20.45 -28.54
CA TYR A 12 -39.68 21.67 -27.76
C TYR A 12 -38.52 22.50 -28.31
N PRO A 13 -38.72 23.80 -28.56
CA PRO A 13 -37.62 24.68 -28.94
C PRO A 13 -36.53 24.58 -27.86
N SER A 14 -35.33 24.16 -28.28
CA SER A 14 -34.23 23.96 -27.36
C SER A 14 -33.71 25.31 -26.89
N ASP A 15 -34.18 25.74 -25.72
CA ASP A 15 -33.65 26.93 -25.07
C ASP A 15 -32.31 26.59 -24.41
N ASP A 16 -31.26 26.53 -25.25
CA ASP A 16 -29.90 26.12 -24.87
C ASP A 16 -29.32 27.02 -23.77
N ARG A 17 -29.79 28.26 -23.68
CA ARG A 17 -29.44 29.21 -22.62
C ARG A 17 -29.96 28.74 -21.26
N LEU A 18 -31.21 28.30 -21.19
CA LEU A 18 -31.84 27.81 -19.97
C LEU A 18 -31.18 26.50 -19.52
N LYS A 19 -30.86 25.60 -20.47
CA LYS A 19 -30.09 24.37 -20.19
C LYS A 19 -28.70 24.68 -19.64
N ALA A 20 -27.97 25.61 -20.24
CA ALA A 20 -26.63 26.01 -19.77
C ALA A 20 -26.67 26.60 -18.36
N GLU A 21 -27.70 27.39 -18.03
CA GLU A 21 -27.85 27.97 -16.70
C GLU A 21 -28.17 26.91 -15.63
N LEU A 22 -29.06 25.95 -15.95
CA LEU A 22 -29.37 24.82 -15.06
C LEU A 22 -28.16 23.91 -14.84
N LEU A 23 -27.39 23.62 -15.89
CA LEU A 23 -26.13 22.87 -15.78
C LEU A 23 -25.10 23.63 -14.93
N GLY A 24 -24.98 24.95 -15.12
CA GLY A 24 -24.12 25.80 -14.29
C GLY A 24 -24.47 25.73 -12.80
N ARG A 25 -25.76 25.82 -12.46
CA ARG A 25 -26.23 25.75 -11.05
C ARG A 25 -26.01 24.36 -10.44
N THR A 26 -26.31 23.29 -11.18
CA THR A 26 -26.16 21.91 -10.67
C THR A 26 -24.71 21.52 -10.48
N VAL A 27 -23.83 21.85 -11.45
CA VAL A 27 -22.38 21.56 -11.34
C VAL A 27 -21.76 22.30 -10.15
N ARG A 28 -22.13 23.56 -9.91
CA ARG A 28 -21.63 24.31 -8.74
C ARG A 28 -22.04 23.65 -7.41
N ARG A 29 -23.31 23.22 -7.28
CA ARG A 29 -23.78 22.51 -6.08
C ARG A 29 -23.05 21.19 -5.88
N LEU A 30 -22.86 20.39 -6.93
CA LEU A 30 -22.18 19.10 -6.84
C LEU A 30 -20.70 19.26 -6.46
N ARG A 31 -20.01 20.25 -7.04
CA ARG A 31 -18.61 20.56 -6.67
C ARG A 31 -18.51 21.03 -5.22
N PHE A 32 -19.43 21.86 -4.76
CA PHE A 32 -19.46 22.33 -3.38
C PHE A 32 -19.73 21.19 -2.38
N ALA A 33 -20.69 20.31 -2.69
CA ALA A 33 -21.01 19.15 -1.85
C ALA A 33 -19.81 18.17 -1.75
N ARG A 34 -19.09 17.93 -2.85
CA ARG A 34 -17.86 17.12 -2.82
C ARG A 34 -16.78 17.75 -1.96
N ARG A 35 -16.55 19.07 -2.09
CA ARG A 35 -15.56 19.81 -1.29
C ARG A 35 -15.90 19.80 0.21
N LEU A 36 -17.18 19.95 0.55
CA LEU A 36 -17.65 19.87 1.95
C LEU A 36 -17.42 18.49 2.55
N ARG A 37 -17.70 17.41 1.81
CA ARG A 37 -17.42 16.05 2.27
C ARG A 37 -15.92 15.85 2.53
N THR A 38 -15.07 16.29 1.62
CA THR A 38 -13.62 16.17 1.81
C THR A 38 -13.14 17.01 3.01
N ALA A 39 -13.64 18.24 3.17
CA ALA A 39 -13.28 19.10 4.29
C ALA A 39 -13.73 18.51 5.64
N GLY A 40 -14.91 17.88 5.69
CA GLY A 40 -15.40 17.20 6.89
C GLY A 40 -14.48 16.08 7.37
N TRP A 41 -13.96 15.25 6.46
CA TRP A 41 -13.00 14.19 6.80
C TRP A 41 -11.69 14.76 7.39
N PHE A 42 -11.14 15.81 6.79
CA PHE A 42 -9.94 16.46 7.33
C PHE A 42 -10.18 17.07 8.71
N ALA A 43 -11.33 17.69 8.95
CA ALA A 43 -11.67 18.26 10.25
C ALA A 43 -11.73 17.18 11.34
N VAL A 44 -12.32 16.01 11.06
CA VAL A 44 -12.37 14.87 12.00
C VAL A 44 -10.96 14.36 12.31
N CYS A 45 -10.12 14.13 11.30
CA CYS A 45 -8.74 13.68 11.50
C CYS A 45 -7.93 14.68 12.35
N LEU A 46 -8.08 15.98 12.06
CA LEU A 46 -7.38 17.04 12.78
C LEU A 46 -7.83 17.13 14.24
N LEU A 47 -9.13 16.92 14.51
CA LEU A 47 -9.66 16.88 15.87
C LEU A 47 -9.13 15.67 16.66
N CYS A 48 -9.10 14.47 16.04
CA CYS A 48 -8.52 13.28 16.66
C CYS A 48 -7.02 13.45 16.96
N PHE A 49 -6.27 14.03 16.02
CA PHE A 49 -4.85 14.30 16.22
C PHE A 49 -4.61 15.31 17.35
N ALA A 50 -5.38 16.41 17.39
CA ALA A 50 -5.28 17.41 18.45
C ALA A 50 -5.61 16.81 19.82
N ALA A 51 -6.62 15.94 19.91
CA ALA A 51 -6.94 15.22 21.14
C ALA A 51 -5.80 14.29 21.58
N GLY A 52 -5.20 13.53 20.66
CA GLY A 52 -4.04 12.70 20.92
C GLY A 52 -2.84 13.51 21.43
N ALA A 53 -2.50 14.61 20.75
CA ALA A 53 -1.42 15.49 21.17
C ALA A 53 -1.68 16.12 22.55
N ALA A 54 -2.91 16.57 22.83
CA ALA A 54 -3.25 17.09 24.15
C ALA A 54 -3.02 16.05 25.25
N THR A 55 -3.40 14.78 25.02
CA THR A 55 -3.19 13.73 26.02
C THR A 55 -1.71 13.44 26.32
N THR A 56 -0.79 13.58 25.35
CA THR A 56 0.65 13.41 25.61
C THR A 56 1.24 14.60 26.37
N PHE A 57 0.82 15.82 26.06
CA PHE A 57 1.29 17.03 26.77
C PHE A 57 0.80 17.11 28.22
N LEU A 58 -0.39 16.58 28.52
CA LEU A 58 -0.91 16.54 29.89
C LEU A 58 -0.38 15.36 30.73
N ARG A 59 0.29 14.38 30.11
CA ARG A 59 0.80 13.22 30.86
C ARG A 59 2.11 13.60 31.56
N PRO A 60 2.19 13.53 32.91
CA PRO A 60 3.42 13.80 33.63
C PRO A 60 4.53 12.84 33.18
N ALA A 61 5.75 13.37 33.04
CA ALA A 61 6.90 12.60 32.59
C ALA A 61 7.04 11.35 33.49
N PRO A 62 7.08 10.14 32.91
CA PRO A 62 7.26 8.94 33.70
C PRO A 62 8.64 9.00 34.38
N GLU A 63 8.66 8.85 35.71
CA GLU A 63 9.92 8.66 36.44
C GLU A 63 10.64 7.45 35.84
N GLN A 64 11.74 7.69 35.13
CA GLN A 64 12.59 6.64 34.60
C GLN A 64 13.26 5.92 35.76
N LYS A 65 12.63 4.85 36.22
CA LYS A 65 13.27 3.89 37.13
C LYS A 65 14.29 3.09 36.32
N SER A 66 15.53 3.57 36.30
CA SER A 66 16.66 2.86 35.67
C SER A 66 16.89 1.55 36.42
N ILE A 67 16.40 0.44 35.86
CA ILE A 67 16.71 -0.89 36.37
C ILE A 67 18.08 -1.27 35.81
N TYR A 68 19.10 -1.24 36.66
CA TYR A 68 20.41 -1.79 36.34
C TYR A 68 20.28 -3.32 36.28
N VAL A 69 20.30 -3.88 35.07
CA VAL A 69 20.46 -5.31 34.85
C VAL A 69 21.95 -5.59 34.67
N PRO A 70 22.63 -6.22 35.66
CA PRO A 70 24.01 -6.62 35.48
C PRO A 70 24.07 -7.71 34.42
N VAL A 71 24.69 -7.41 33.28
CA VAL A 71 24.99 -8.41 32.24
C VAL A 71 26.20 -9.22 32.73
N PRO A 72 26.07 -10.54 32.97
CA PRO A 72 27.20 -11.37 33.35
C PRO A 72 28.13 -11.52 32.13
N VAL A 73 29.27 -10.85 32.19
CA VAL A 73 30.34 -11.01 31.20
C VAL A 73 31.04 -12.33 31.50
N GLY A 74 30.74 -13.37 30.71
CA GLY A 74 31.43 -14.65 30.79
C GLY A 74 32.91 -14.51 30.40
N PRO A 75 33.82 -15.33 30.97
CA PRO A 75 35.24 -15.28 30.63
C PRO A 75 35.46 -15.69 29.17
N VAL A 76 36.06 -14.79 28.40
CA VAL A 76 36.49 -15.06 27.02
C VAL A 76 37.68 -16.03 27.06
N VAL A 77 37.41 -17.31 26.82
CA VAL A 77 38.46 -18.31 26.61
C VAL A 77 39.11 -18.05 25.25
N ARG A 78 40.26 -17.37 25.25
CA ARG A 78 41.11 -17.21 24.07
C ARG A 78 41.92 -18.49 23.86
N GLY A 79 41.42 -19.39 23.01
CA GLY A 79 42.21 -20.51 22.50
C GLY A 79 43.31 -20.02 21.55
N PRO A 80 44.56 -20.53 21.66
CA PRO A 80 45.63 -20.17 20.75
C PRO A 80 45.48 -20.93 19.42
N GLY A 81 45.42 -20.20 18.30
CA GLY A 81 45.85 -20.74 17.01
C GLY A 81 44.81 -21.23 16.00
N SER A 82 43.53 -20.84 16.08
CA SER A 82 42.63 -20.99 14.92
C SER A 82 42.66 -19.70 14.11
N VAL A 83 43.38 -19.72 12.99
CA VAL A 83 43.22 -18.73 11.92
C VAL A 83 41.81 -18.89 11.39
N ALA A 84 40.86 -18.18 11.99
CA ALA A 84 39.47 -18.20 11.59
C ALA A 84 39.39 -17.69 10.16
N GLU A 85 39.20 -18.61 9.22
CA GLU A 85 38.81 -18.31 7.85
C GLU A 85 37.60 -17.36 7.92
N PRO A 86 37.66 -16.17 7.30
CA PRO A 86 36.60 -15.19 7.42
C PRO A 86 35.32 -15.79 6.87
N VAL A 87 34.39 -16.11 7.76
CA VAL A 87 33.06 -16.61 7.40
C VAL A 87 32.46 -15.59 6.42
N PRO A 88 32.19 -15.98 5.16
CA PRO A 88 31.67 -15.05 4.18
C PRO A 88 30.31 -14.55 4.68
N VAL A 89 30.26 -13.26 5.04
CA VAL A 89 29.01 -12.61 5.42
C VAL A 89 28.08 -12.72 4.21
N PRO A 90 26.87 -13.27 4.35
CA PRO A 90 25.92 -13.34 3.26
C PRO A 90 25.69 -11.93 2.72
N ARG A 91 26.04 -11.69 1.46
CA ARG A 91 25.76 -10.41 0.81
C ARG A 91 24.26 -10.37 0.58
N THR A 92 23.56 -9.57 1.37
CA THR A 92 22.17 -9.20 1.09
C THR A 92 22.15 -8.46 -0.23
N LEU A 93 21.51 -9.04 -1.24
CA LEU A 93 21.34 -8.40 -2.54
C LEU A 93 20.51 -7.12 -2.36
N SER A 94 20.81 -6.12 -3.18
CA SER A 94 19.95 -4.95 -3.29
C SER A 94 18.61 -5.33 -3.96
N PRO A 95 17.53 -4.60 -3.70
CA PRO A 95 16.23 -4.93 -4.29
C PRO A 95 16.23 -4.86 -5.83
N ALA A 96 17.06 -4.00 -6.42
CA ALA A 96 17.23 -3.94 -7.87
C ALA A 96 17.95 -5.19 -8.43
N GLU A 97 18.91 -5.75 -7.70
CA GLU A 97 19.55 -7.01 -8.07
C GLU A 97 18.58 -8.20 -7.94
N LEU A 98 17.69 -8.18 -6.93
CA LEU A 98 16.62 -9.18 -6.80
C LEU A 98 15.62 -9.11 -7.95
N GLU A 99 15.19 -7.91 -8.37
CA GLU A 99 14.35 -7.74 -9.57
C GLU A 99 15.04 -8.33 -10.81
N LEU A 100 16.30 -7.97 -11.04
CA LEU A 100 17.05 -8.48 -12.19
C LEU A 100 17.25 -10.00 -12.14
N ALA A 101 17.44 -10.57 -10.94
CA ALA A 101 17.51 -12.00 -10.75
C ALA A 101 16.15 -12.67 -11.03
N ALA A 102 15.04 -12.05 -10.62
CA ALA A 102 13.68 -12.52 -10.88
C ALA A 102 13.38 -12.60 -12.38
N GLU A 103 13.78 -11.58 -13.14
CA GLU A 103 13.61 -11.53 -14.60
C GLU A 103 14.44 -12.61 -15.33
N LYS A 104 15.58 -13.00 -14.75
CA LYS A 104 16.48 -14.03 -15.31
C LYS A 104 16.13 -15.44 -14.86
N ALA A 105 15.27 -15.59 -13.86
CA ALA A 105 14.90 -16.90 -13.33
C ALA A 105 14.13 -17.70 -14.38
N LEU A 106 14.54 -18.96 -14.60
CA LEU A 106 13.89 -19.85 -15.57
C LEU A 106 12.56 -20.42 -15.05
N ALA A 107 12.47 -20.60 -13.73
CA ALA A 107 11.28 -21.12 -13.08
C ALA A 107 10.37 -19.97 -12.61
N LYS A 108 9.10 -19.99 -13.01
CA LYS A 108 8.10 -18.99 -12.61
C LYS A 108 7.97 -18.85 -11.10
N ALA A 109 7.93 -19.97 -10.37
CA ALA A 109 7.84 -19.97 -8.91
C ALA A 109 9.06 -19.26 -8.25
N GLU A 110 10.26 -19.44 -8.80
CA GLU A 110 11.46 -18.75 -8.32
C GLU A 110 11.41 -17.25 -8.65
N SER A 111 11.01 -16.91 -9.89
CA SER A 111 10.81 -15.52 -10.32
C SER A 111 9.81 -14.80 -9.41
N ALA A 112 8.65 -15.42 -9.14
CA ALA A 112 7.64 -14.90 -8.23
C ALA A 112 8.22 -14.67 -6.83
N ARG A 113 8.93 -15.66 -6.26
CA ARG A 113 9.57 -15.51 -4.95
C ARG A 113 10.51 -14.31 -4.89
N LEU A 114 11.35 -14.14 -5.90
CA LEU A 114 12.32 -13.04 -5.97
C LEU A 114 11.63 -11.68 -6.15
N PHE A 115 10.58 -11.57 -6.97
CA PHE A 115 9.79 -10.35 -7.09
C PHE A 115 9.09 -9.98 -5.78
N ARG A 116 8.58 -10.97 -5.02
CA ARG A 116 8.01 -10.73 -3.69
C ARG A 116 9.08 -10.17 -2.74
N GLU A 117 10.24 -10.81 -2.68
CA GLU A 117 11.34 -10.39 -1.80
C GLU A 117 11.83 -8.96 -2.13
N ALA A 118 12.00 -8.66 -3.42
CA ALA A 118 12.34 -7.31 -3.88
C ALA A 118 11.28 -6.28 -3.47
N GLY A 119 9.99 -6.60 -3.64
CA GLY A 119 8.88 -5.74 -3.25
C GLY A 119 8.85 -5.47 -1.74
N ASP A 120 9.07 -6.51 -0.93
CA ASP A 120 9.14 -6.40 0.54
C ASP A 120 10.31 -5.52 1.00
N GLN A 121 11.43 -5.57 0.28
CA GLN A 121 12.62 -4.77 0.58
C GLN A 121 12.43 -3.29 0.16
N TYR A 122 11.88 -3.03 -1.03
CA TYR A 122 11.52 -1.65 -1.43
C TYR A 122 10.55 -1.00 -0.45
N LEU A 123 9.58 -1.76 0.04
CA LEU A 123 8.58 -1.26 0.97
C LEU A 123 9.18 -0.95 2.35
N ARG A 124 10.00 -1.87 2.90
CA ARG A 124 10.53 -1.76 4.26
C ARG A 124 11.73 -0.82 4.39
N ASP A 125 12.71 -0.94 3.48
CA ASP A 125 14.01 -0.30 3.66
C ASP A 125 14.08 1.06 2.95
N TYR A 126 13.33 1.22 1.86
CA TYR A 126 13.40 2.40 0.99
C TYR A 126 12.13 3.25 0.98
N ALA A 127 11.02 2.74 1.53
CA ALA A 127 9.69 3.35 1.43
C ALA A 127 9.28 3.70 -0.02
N ASP A 128 9.78 2.96 -1.01
CA ASP A 128 9.41 3.16 -2.43
C ASP A 128 8.18 2.33 -2.78
N TYR A 129 7.01 2.88 -2.49
CA TYR A 129 5.72 2.24 -2.74
C TYR A 129 5.48 1.95 -4.23
N ARG A 130 6.05 2.74 -5.14
CA ARG A 130 5.84 2.59 -6.58
C ARG A 130 6.64 1.41 -7.12
N ALA A 131 7.90 1.28 -6.71
CA ALA A 131 8.72 0.13 -7.04
C ALA A 131 8.13 -1.15 -6.43
N ALA A 132 7.77 -1.12 -5.14
CA ALA A 132 7.14 -2.26 -4.47
C ALA A 132 5.85 -2.74 -5.18
N LEU A 133 4.97 -1.81 -5.58
CA LEU A 133 3.75 -2.14 -6.32
C LEU A 133 4.05 -2.80 -7.68
N ARG A 134 5.10 -2.36 -8.39
CA ARG A 134 5.52 -2.99 -9.65
C ARG A 134 5.99 -4.43 -9.41
N CYS A 135 6.86 -4.64 -8.43
CA CYS A 135 7.36 -5.98 -8.08
C CYS A 135 6.22 -6.91 -7.66
N TYR A 136 5.28 -6.43 -6.83
CA TYR A 136 4.13 -7.24 -6.41
C TYR A 136 3.18 -7.58 -7.56
N ARG A 137 3.02 -6.71 -8.56
CA ARG A 137 2.25 -7.06 -9.78
C ARG A 137 2.91 -8.19 -10.55
N ASN A 138 4.21 -8.09 -10.77
CA ASN A 138 4.98 -9.17 -11.42
C ASN A 138 4.90 -10.47 -10.61
N PHE A 139 4.98 -10.40 -9.28
CA PHE A 139 4.73 -11.56 -8.41
C PHE A 139 3.34 -12.17 -8.65
N LEU A 140 2.27 -11.37 -8.69
CA LEU A 140 0.91 -11.88 -8.91
C LEU A 140 0.69 -12.48 -10.30
N ASP A 141 1.49 -12.09 -11.29
CA ASP A 141 1.43 -12.63 -12.65
C ASP A 141 2.22 -13.94 -12.81
N GLU A 142 3.29 -14.11 -12.01
CA GLU A 142 4.15 -15.30 -12.06
C GLU A 142 3.85 -16.34 -10.96
N ALA A 143 3.15 -15.97 -9.89
CA ALA A 143 2.87 -16.84 -8.75
C ALA A 143 1.87 -17.95 -9.07
N ASP A 144 2.10 -19.12 -8.45
CA ASP A 144 1.15 -20.21 -8.46
C ASP A 144 -0.16 -19.82 -7.74
N PRO A 145 -1.30 -20.45 -8.09
CA PRO A 145 -2.61 -20.13 -7.49
C PRO A 145 -2.61 -20.18 -5.96
N ASP A 146 -1.91 -21.14 -5.36
CA ASP A 146 -1.82 -21.28 -3.90
C ASP A 146 -1.16 -20.06 -3.24
N ALA A 147 -0.14 -19.49 -3.91
CA ALA A 147 0.58 -18.31 -3.43
C ALA A 147 -0.23 -17.00 -3.57
N LEU A 148 -1.34 -17.01 -4.31
CA LEU A 148 -2.27 -15.87 -4.41
C LEU A 148 -3.19 -15.75 -3.18
N THR A 149 -3.26 -16.78 -2.34
CA THR A 149 -3.97 -16.72 -1.06
C THR A 149 -3.27 -15.76 -0.11
N ALA A 150 -4.03 -14.92 0.59
CA ALA A 150 -3.48 -13.99 1.58
C ALA A 150 -2.87 -14.76 2.76
N SER A 151 -1.62 -14.45 3.11
CA SER A 151 -0.89 -15.01 4.24
C SER A 151 -0.73 -13.96 5.35
N PRO A 152 -0.66 -14.34 6.65
CA PRO A 152 -0.32 -13.43 7.74
C PRO A 152 1.08 -12.80 7.59
N ASP A 153 1.99 -13.45 6.85
CA ASP A 153 3.35 -12.94 6.59
C ASP A 153 3.40 -11.95 5.41
N ASP A 154 2.27 -11.72 4.73
CA ASP A 154 2.21 -10.76 3.65
C ASP A 154 2.25 -9.32 4.19
N THR A 155 2.92 -8.44 3.45
CA THR A 155 2.82 -7.00 3.73
C THR A 155 1.40 -6.53 3.47
N TRP A 156 0.97 -5.48 4.19
CA TRP A 156 -0.37 -4.91 4.03
C TRP A 156 -0.71 -4.58 2.57
N LEU A 157 0.29 -4.12 1.80
CA LEU A 157 0.15 -3.78 0.39
C LEU A 157 -0.11 -5.05 -0.44
N LEU A 158 0.71 -6.08 -0.27
CA LEU A 158 0.53 -7.35 -0.98
C LEU A 158 -0.82 -8.02 -0.62
N THR A 159 -1.21 -8.02 0.65
CA THR A 159 -2.52 -8.53 1.09
C THR A 159 -3.66 -7.80 0.39
N SER A 160 -3.58 -6.47 0.25
CA SER A 160 -4.61 -5.68 -0.43
C SER A 160 -4.73 -6.02 -1.92
N LEU A 161 -3.59 -6.24 -2.60
CA LEU A 161 -3.55 -6.61 -4.02
C LEU A 161 -4.10 -8.02 -4.27
N LYS A 162 -3.74 -8.99 -3.42
CA LYS A 162 -4.29 -10.35 -3.48
C LYS A 162 -5.80 -10.37 -3.33
N ARG A 163 -6.34 -9.60 -2.38
CA ARG A 163 -7.81 -9.46 -2.19
C ARG A 163 -8.50 -8.84 -3.38
N ALA A 164 -7.91 -7.80 -3.98
CA ALA A 164 -8.45 -7.18 -5.19
C ALA A 164 -8.53 -8.17 -6.36
N ARG A 165 -7.45 -8.93 -6.60
CA ARG A 165 -7.41 -9.93 -7.68
C ARG A 165 -8.39 -11.09 -7.45
N ALA A 166 -8.57 -11.52 -6.21
CA ALA A 166 -9.59 -12.51 -5.87
C ALA A 166 -11.01 -12.02 -6.19
N GLN A 167 -11.31 -10.74 -5.90
CA GLN A 167 -12.60 -10.13 -6.25
C GLN A 167 -12.83 -10.07 -7.76
N GLU A 168 -11.79 -9.74 -8.53
CA GLU A 168 -11.85 -9.74 -10.01
C GLU A 168 -12.13 -11.12 -10.59
N SER A 169 -11.54 -12.19 -10.01
CA SER A 169 -11.77 -13.57 -10.49
C SER A 169 -13.15 -14.14 -10.18
N THR A 170 -13.95 -13.47 -9.34
CA THR A 170 -15.30 -13.93 -8.96
C THR A 170 -16.39 -13.33 -9.86
N GLN A 171 -16.06 -12.32 -10.69
CA GLN A 171 -16.98 -11.67 -11.63
C GLN A 171 -17.01 -12.39 -12.98
#